data_AF-A0A2A3C6M3-F1
#
_entry.id   AF-A0A2A3C6M3-F1
#
_cell.length_a   1.000
_cell.length_b   1.000
_cell.length_c   1.000
_cell.angle_alpha   90.00
_cell.angle_beta   90.00
_cell.angle_gamma   90.00
#
_symmetry.space_group_name_H-M   'P 1'
#
loop_
_entity.id
_entity.type
_entity.pdbx_description
1 polymer ?
#
loop_
_entity_poly.entity_id
_entity_poly.type
_entity_poly.pdbx_seq_one_letter_code
_entity_poly.pdbx_strand_id
1 'polypeptide(L)'
;MLIASPRTGSQALNRHLNQYEGMVMHGEIFNPRFVGLRYDYHDKMNLPREAVGTRDAAPEQLIARIFEDPSARFAGFHIFPEQTRPAVLPVLEDESVKKLWLVRNPVASFLSLLEAEASGVWVVHASEPLPEPSRKKVYFDLERFNAYLRELNLFRTKIKSVLFEANQPYFPIHYNDIADPLVGNAIIAYLGGSQRLDRFEAEILKQPVRPYAERIENYWEFTAYFRAISTEDLHALG
;
A
#
# COMPACT_ATOMS: atom_id res chain seq x y z
N MET A 1 3.41 -7.30 -8.76
CA MET A 1 2.74 -7.32 -7.44
C MET A 1 3.25 -6.18 -6.56
N LEU A 2 2.36 -5.46 -5.87
CA LEU A 2 2.73 -4.38 -4.94
C LEU A 2 2.62 -4.85 -3.49
N ILE A 3 3.78 -4.96 -2.85
CA ILE A 3 3.94 -5.20 -1.41
C ILE A 3 3.89 -3.85 -0.71
N ALA A 4 2.93 -3.69 0.19
CA ALA A 4 2.72 -2.45 0.92
C ALA A 4 2.11 -2.73 2.29
N SER A 5 1.89 -1.68 3.07
CA SER A 5 1.08 -1.76 4.29
C SER A 5 -0.01 -0.67 4.28
N PRO A 6 -1.04 -0.78 5.12
CA PRO A 6 -2.07 0.25 5.22
C PRO A 6 -1.45 1.65 5.41
N ARG A 7 -2.07 2.66 4.81
CA ARG A 7 -1.66 4.08 4.91
C ARG A 7 -0.26 4.42 4.36
N THR A 8 0.33 3.55 3.53
CA THR A 8 1.60 3.83 2.82
C THR A 8 1.45 4.59 1.51
N GLY A 9 0.22 4.93 1.09
CA GLY A 9 -0.04 5.58 -0.20
C GLY A 9 -0.24 4.62 -1.38
N SER A 10 -0.41 3.32 -1.12
CA SER A 10 -0.64 2.30 -2.16
C SER A 10 -1.82 2.63 -3.08
N GLN A 11 -2.92 3.18 -2.57
CA GLN A 11 -4.06 3.60 -3.39
C GLN A 11 -3.75 4.80 -4.30
N ALA A 12 -2.88 5.71 -3.86
CA ALA A 12 -2.42 6.83 -4.68
C ALA A 12 -1.52 6.32 -5.81
N LEU A 13 -0.52 5.51 -5.48
CA LEU A 13 0.36 4.87 -6.46
C LEU A 13 -0.43 4.03 -7.47
N ASN A 14 -1.41 3.24 -7.00
CA ASN A 14 -2.29 2.45 -7.87
C ASN A 14 -3.01 3.30 -8.91
N ARG A 15 -3.55 4.45 -8.49
CA ARG A 15 -4.23 5.40 -9.39
C ARG A 15 -3.27 5.99 -10.42
N HIS A 16 -2.06 6.35 -10.00
CA HIS A 16 -1.02 6.87 -10.90
C HIS A 16 -0.59 5.82 -11.92
N LEU A 17 -0.36 4.57 -11.48
CA LEU A 17 0.03 3.47 -12.37
C LEU A 17 -1.07 3.14 -13.39
N ASN A 18 -2.34 3.16 -12.98
CA ASN A 18 -3.46 2.92 -13.89
C ASN A 18 -3.66 4.01 -14.97
N GLN A 19 -2.87 5.09 -14.98
CA GLN A 19 -2.86 6.07 -16.08
C GLN A 19 -1.98 5.63 -17.25
N TYR A 20 -1.06 4.66 -17.05
CA TYR A 20 -0.25 4.14 -18.14
C TYR A 20 -1.07 3.21 -19.03
N GLU A 21 -0.91 3.37 -20.34
CA GLU A 21 -1.60 2.54 -21.32
C GLU A 21 -1.32 1.04 -21.12
N GLY A 22 -2.39 0.26 -21.04
CA GLY A 22 -2.35 -1.19 -20.82
C GLY A 22 -2.06 -1.62 -19.38
N MET A 23 -1.95 -0.69 -18.42
CA MET A 23 -1.84 -1.04 -17.00
C MET A 23 -3.20 -1.45 -16.42
N VAL A 24 -3.19 -2.55 -15.69
CA VAL A 24 -4.30 -3.07 -14.89
C VAL A 24 -3.79 -3.38 -13.50
N MET A 25 -3.71 -2.34 -12.68
CA MET A 25 -3.31 -2.48 -11.28
C MET A 25 -4.56 -2.57 -10.40
N HIS A 26 -4.92 -3.79 -9.98
CA HIS A 26 -5.95 -4.03 -9.00
C HIS A 26 -5.52 -3.54 -7.60
N GLY A 27 -6.50 -3.35 -6.72
CA GLY A 27 -6.25 -3.05 -5.32
C GLY A 27 -5.97 -4.30 -4.49
N GLU A 28 -6.53 -4.34 -3.29
CA GLU A 28 -6.40 -5.44 -2.33
C GLU A 28 -7.33 -6.60 -2.69
N ILE A 29 -6.96 -7.43 -3.66
CA ILE A 29 -7.80 -8.56 -4.12
C ILE A 29 -8.12 -9.56 -3.01
N PHE A 30 -7.27 -9.59 -1.96
CA PHE A 30 -7.42 -10.45 -0.80
C PHE A 30 -7.96 -9.73 0.45
N ASN A 31 -8.51 -8.52 0.34
CA ASN A 31 -9.08 -7.82 1.49
C ASN A 31 -10.15 -8.67 2.21
N PRO A 32 -10.15 -8.78 3.54
CA PRO A 32 -11.07 -9.68 4.25
C PRO A 32 -12.55 -9.27 4.12
N ARG A 33 -12.84 -8.01 3.80
CA ARG A 33 -14.21 -7.48 3.72
C ARG A 33 -14.77 -7.44 2.30
N PHE A 34 -13.92 -7.47 1.29
CA PHE A 34 -14.32 -7.35 -0.11
C PHE A 34 -13.24 -7.88 -1.07
N VAL A 35 -13.59 -8.15 -2.32
CA VAL A 35 -12.64 -8.44 -3.39
C VAL A 35 -12.17 -7.11 -4.00
N GLY A 36 -10.90 -6.75 -3.84
CA GLY A 36 -10.37 -5.45 -4.27
C GLY A 36 -9.91 -5.37 -5.74
N LEU A 37 -10.76 -5.75 -6.69
CA LEU A 37 -10.45 -5.56 -8.12
C LEU A 37 -10.53 -4.08 -8.53
N ARG A 38 -9.92 -3.73 -9.67
CA ARG A 38 -10.22 -2.49 -10.38
C ARG A 38 -11.73 -2.47 -10.69
N TYR A 39 -12.37 -1.30 -10.61
CA TYR A 39 -13.82 -1.20 -10.59
C TYR A 39 -14.50 -1.89 -11.79
N ASP A 40 -14.02 -1.62 -13.00
CA ASP A 40 -14.50 -2.21 -14.26
C ASP A 40 -14.21 -3.73 -14.39
N TYR A 41 -13.34 -4.28 -13.55
CA TYR A 41 -12.99 -5.70 -13.57
C TYR A 41 -13.96 -6.59 -12.80
N HIS A 42 -14.80 -6.02 -11.92
CA HIS A 42 -15.82 -6.80 -11.22
C HIS A 42 -16.81 -7.44 -12.21
N ASP A 43 -17.32 -6.65 -13.15
CA ASP A 43 -18.23 -7.14 -14.18
C ASP A 43 -17.50 -8.02 -15.20
N LYS A 44 -16.32 -7.58 -15.65
CA LYS A 44 -15.49 -8.35 -16.61
C LYS A 44 -15.14 -9.75 -16.09
N MET A 45 -14.86 -9.88 -14.80
CA MET A 45 -14.51 -11.16 -14.19
C MET A 45 -15.72 -11.94 -13.65
N ASN A 46 -16.93 -11.40 -13.75
CA ASN A 46 -18.14 -11.94 -13.12
C ASN A 46 -17.88 -12.27 -11.64
N LEU A 47 -17.23 -11.35 -10.92
CA LEU A 47 -16.85 -11.50 -9.53
C LEU A 47 -17.22 -10.21 -8.77
N PRO A 48 -18.42 -10.15 -8.17
CA PRO A 48 -18.86 -9.00 -7.40
C PRO A 48 -17.94 -8.67 -6.22
N ARG A 49 -17.95 -7.42 -5.78
CA ARG A 49 -17.07 -6.93 -4.71
C ARG A 49 -17.28 -7.63 -3.37
N GLU A 50 -18.51 -8.04 -3.09
CA GLU A 50 -18.96 -8.74 -1.90
C GLU A 50 -18.70 -10.25 -1.94
N ALA A 51 -18.26 -10.80 -3.07
CA ALA A 51 -18.08 -12.23 -3.29
C ALA A 51 -16.78 -12.80 -2.67
N VAL A 52 -16.52 -12.45 -1.40
CA VAL A 52 -15.33 -12.87 -0.65
C VAL A 52 -15.25 -14.40 -0.58
N GLY A 53 -16.37 -15.07 -0.29
CA GLY A 53 -16.43 -16.54 -0.22
C GLY A 53 -16.08 -17.23 -1.54
N THR A 54 -16.55 -16.69 -2.67
CA THR A 54 -16.22 -17.20 -4.01
C THR A 54 -14.73 -17.07 -4.30
N ARG A 55 -14.14 -15.90 -3.99
CA ARG A 55 -12.68 -15.70 -4.13
C ARG A 55 -11.89 -16.62 -3.21
N ASP A 56 -12.33 -16.81 -1.97
CA ASP A 56 -11.63 -17.62 -0.97
C ASP A 56 -11.70 -19.12 -1.26
N ALA A 57 -12.72 -19.57 -1.98
CA ALA A 57 -12.82 -20.95 -2.45
C ALA A 57 -11.81 -21.31 -3.55
N ALA A 58 -11.32 -20.31 -4.30
CA ALA A 58 -10.38 -20.52 -5.42
C ALA A 58 -9.43 -19.32 -5.64
N PRO A 59 -8.59 -18.97 -4.65
CA PRO A 59 -7.75 -17.77 -4.71
C PRO A 59 -6.68 -17.84 -5.81
N GLU A 60 -6.15 -19.02 -6.12
CA GLU A 60 -5.19 -19.24 -7.20
C GLU A 60 -5.82 -19.01 -8.58
N GLN A 61 -7.08 -19.40 -8.76
CA GLN A 61 -7.81 -19.16 -10.00
C GLN A 61 -8.03 -17.66 -10.25
N LEU A 62 -8.31 -16.87 -9.20
CA LEU A 62 -8.40 -15.42 -9.34
C LEU A 62 -7.05 -14.81 -9.77
N ILE A 63 -5.94 -15.25 -9.15
CA ILE A 63 -4.60 -14.79 -9.49
C ILE A 63 -4.28 -15.11 -10.96
N ALA A 64 -4.53 -16.34 -11.40
CA ALA A 64 -4.32 -16.77 -12.79
C ALA A 64 -5.12 -15.88 -13.76
N ARG A 65 -6.42 -15.68 -13.50
CA ARG A 65 -7.28 -14.82 -14.33
C ARG A 65 -6.80 -13.37 -14.41
N ILE A 66 -6.15 -12.85 -13.38
CA ILE A 66 -5.57 -11.50 -13.39
C ILE A 66 -4.34 -11.45 -14.29
N PHE A 67 -3.42 -12.41 -14.16
CA PHE A 67 -2.16 -12.41 -14.92
C PHE A 67 -2.31 -12.90 -16.37
N GLU A 68 -3.33 -13.71 -16.66
CA GLU A 68 -3.61 -14.23 -18.00
C GLU A 68 -4.53 -13.32 -18.84
N ASP A 69 -4.91 -12.14 -18.35
CA ASP A 69 -5.78 -11.22 -19.08
C ASP A 69 -5.10 -10.70 -20.36
N PRO A 70 -5.56 -11.09 -21.56
CA PRO A 70 -4.91 -10.73 -22.82
C PRO A 70 -5.05 -9.25 -23.18
N SER A 71 -5.95 -8.52 -22.51
CA SER A 71 -6.13 -7.07 -22.72
C SER A 71 -5.22 -6.22 -21.82
N ALA A 72 -4.59 -6.83 -20.81
CA ALA A 72 -3.66 -6.16 -19.93
C ALA A 72 -2.23 -6.32 -20.47
N ARG A 73 -1.53 -5.21 -20.67
CA ARG A 73 -0.08 -5.25 -20.93
C ARG A 73 0.70 -5.47 -19.64
N PHE A 74 0.23 -4.87 -18.55
CA PHE A 74 0.75 -5.07 -17.21
C PHE A 74 -0.42 -5.34 -16.28
N ALA A 75 -0.30 -6.39 -15.46
CA ALA A 75 -1.30 -6.72 -14.46
C ALA A 75 -0.65 -6.86 -13.07
N GLY A 76 -1.39 -6.48 -12.03
CA GLY A 76 -0.91 -6.63 -10.67
C GLY A 76 -1.97 -6.31 -9.63
N PHE A 77 -1.66 -6.59 -8.38
CA PHE A 77 -2.53 -6.34 -7.24
C PHE A 77 -1.70 -6.04 -5.98
N HIS A 78 -2.38 -5.62 -4.91
CA HIS A 78 -1.79 -5.26 -3.63
C HIS A 78 -1.82 -6.44 -2.66
N ILE A 79 -0.79 -6.51 -1.81
CA ILE A 79 -0.69 -7.41 -0.67
C ILE A 79 -0.26 -6.61 0.56
N PHE A 80 -1.06 -6.70 1.62
CA PHE A 80 -0.81 -6.13 2.94
C PHE A 80 -0.54 -7.23 3.99
N PRO A 81 0.02 -6.89 5.18
CA PRO A 81 0.32 -7.87 6.24
C PRO A 81 -0.78 -8.91 6.51
N GLU A 82 -2.00 -8.43 6.75
CA GLU A 82 -3.19 -9.24 7.08
C GLU A 82 -3.70 -10.10 5.92
N GLN A 83 -3.16 -9.88 4.71
CA GLN A 83 -3.59 -10.52 3.47
C GLN A 83 -2.56 -11.55 3.00
N THR A 84 -1.52 -11.83 3.79
CA THR A 84 -0.59 -12.92 3.49
C THR A 84 -1.31 -14.27 3.62
N ARG A 85 -1.40 -15.00 2.51
CA ARG A 85 -2.06 -16.32 2.45
C ARG A 85 -1.18 -17.28 1.64
N PRO A 86 -1.41 -18.61 1.75
CA PRO A 86 -0.68 -19.60 0.96
C PRO A 86 -0.67 -19.29 -0.55
N ALA A 87 -1.82 -18.86 -1.10
CA ALA A 87 -1.95 -18.53 -2.52
C ALA A 87 -1.06 -17.35 -3.00
N VAL A 88 -0.54 -16.51 -2.10
CA VAL A 88 0.35 -15.39 -2.44
C VAL A 88 1.81 -15.86 -2.56
N LEU A 89 2.17 -16.97 -1.91
CA LEU A 89 3.55 -17.46 -1.89
C LEU A 89 4.07 -17.81 -3.30
N PRO A 90 3.33 -18.55 -4.17
CA PRO A 90 3.78 -18.80 -5.53
C PRO A 90 4.02 -17.50 -6.33
N VAL A 91 3.22 -16.46 -6.10
CA VAL A 91 3.38 -15.15 -6.77
C VAL A 91 4.63 -14.41 -6.28
N LEU A 92 5.00 -14.58 -5.01
CA LEU A 92 6.24 -14.05 -4.46
C LEU A 92 7.47 -14.75 -5.03
N GLU A 93 7.38 -16.05 -5.29
CA GLU A 93 8.49 -16.87 -5.79
C GLU A 93 8.65 -16.80 -7.32
N ASP A 94 7.57 -16.48 -8.05
CA ASP A 94 7.56 -16.42 -9.52
C ASP A 94 8.42 -15.30 -10.11
N GLU A 95 9.47 -15.65 -10.87
CA GLU A 95 10.42 -14.70 -11.48
C GLU A 95 9.81 -13.80 -12.56
N SER A 96 8.72 -14.25 -13.19
CA SER A 96 7.98 -13.47 -14.19
C SER A 96 7.21 -12.31 -13.54
N VAL A 97 6.81 -12.49 -12.28
CA VAL A 97 6.10 -11.46 -11.51
C VAL A 97 7.12 -10.51 -10.90
N LYS A 98 7.10 -9.26 -11.33
CA LYS A 98 7.92 -8.18 -10.74
C LYS A 98 7.36 -7.71 -9.40
N LYS A 99 8.24 -7.47 -8.42
CA LYS A 99 7.87 -7.05 -7.06
C LYS A 99 8.12 -5.56 -6.87
N LEU A 100 7.08 -4.84 -6.48
CA LEU A 100 7.17 -3.44 -6.08
C LEU A 100 7.03 -3.38 -4.56
N TRP A 101 7.89 -2.63 -3.89
CA TRP A 101 7.88 -2.54 -2.43
C TRP A 101 7.71 -1.09 -1.98
N LEU A 102 6.51 -0.76 -1.49
CA LEU A 102 6.18 0.59 -1.03
C LEU A 102 6.36 0.71 0.48
N VAL A 103 7.21 1.64 0.91
CA VAL A 103 7.43 1.98 2.31
C VAL A 103 7.03 3.40 2.64
N ARG A 104 6.61 3.58 3.90
CA ARG A 104 6.41 4.87 4.54
C ARG A 104 6.93 4.78 5.97
N ASN A 105 7.39 5.91 6.51
CA ASN A 105 7.74 6.02 7.92
C ASN A 105 6.56 5.50 8.80
N PRO A 106 6.77 4.48 9.66
CA PRO A 106 5.74 3.86 10.48
C PRO A 106 5.05 4.83 11.43
N VAL A 107 5.77 5.83 11.98
CA VAL A 107 5.18 6.87 12.84
C VAL A 107 4.17 7.69 12.05
N ALA A 108 4.55 8.12 10.83
CA ALA A 108 3.64 8.87 9.96
C ALA A 108 2.44 8.03 9.51
N SER A 109 2.64 6.75 9.21
CA SER A 109 1.58 5.80 8.83
C SER A 109 0.61 5.57 9.99
N PHE A 110 1.11 5.32 11.20
CA PHE A 110 0.31 5.08 12.39
C PHE A 110 -0.45 6.33 12.83
N LEU A 111 0.19 7.51 12.81
CA LEU A 111 -0.51 8.76 13.09
C LEU A 111 -1.64 9.00 12.08
N SER A 112 -1.42 8.69 10.80
CA SER A 112 -2.50 8.76 9.80
C SER A 112 -3.62 7.75 10.04
N LEU A 113 -3.33 6.58 10.62
CA LEU A 113 -4.34 5.58 11.02
C LEU A 113 -5.20 6.12 12.16
N LEU A 114 -4.58 6.64 13.22
CA LEU A 114 -5.27 7.24 14.36
C LEU A 114 -6.20 8.40 13.94
N GLU A 115 -5.72 9.27 13.04
CA GLU A 115 -6.53 10.37 12.51
C GLU A 115 -7.71 9.90 11.65
N ALA A 116 -7.53 8.84 10.86
CA ALA A 116 -8.61 8.24 10.07
C ALA A 116 -9.68 7.62 10.97
N GLU A 117 -9.27 6.90 12.03
CA GLU A 117 -10.18 6.33 13.03
C GLU A 117 -10.94 7.42 13.79
N ALA A 118 -10.26 8.49 14.20
CA ALA A 118 -10.88 9.59 14.94
C ALA A 118 -11.85 10.42 14.11
N SER A 119 -11.61 10.53 12.79
CA SER A 119 -12.46 11.29 11.87
C SER A 119 -13.56 10.45 11.21
N GLY A 120 -13.45 9.12 11.22
CA GLY A 120 -14.31 8.22 10.45
C GLY A 120 -14.06 8.25 8.94
N VAL A 121 -13.10 9.05 8.45
CA VAL A 121 -12.80 9.22 7.03
C VAL A 121 -11.56 8.39 6.66
N TRP A 122 -11.79 7.32 5.89
CA TRP A 122 -10.73 6.38 5.49
C TRP A 122 -10.09 6.73 4.14
N VAL A 123 -10.84 7.35 3.21
CA VAL A 123 -10.38 7.74 1.88
C VAL A 123 -11.00 9.10 1.55
N VAL A 124 -10.17 10.10 1.20
CA VAL A 124 -10.68 11.33 0.57
C VAL A 124 -10.74 11.05 -0.94
N HIS A 125 -11.96 10.94 -1.48
CA HIS A 125 -12.15 10.85 -2.92
C HIS A 125 -11.83 12.20 -3.57
N ALA A 126 -11.18 12.21 -4.73
CA ALA A 126 -10.80 13.46 -5.43
C ALA A 126 -12.01 14.30 -5.89
N SER A 127 -13.21 13.72 -5.88
CA SER A 127 -14.50 14.37 -6.19
C SER A 127 -15.16 15.02 -4.98
N GLU A 128 -14.63 14.84 -3.77
CA GLU A 128 -15.17 15.44 -2.56
C GLU A 128 -14.27 16.59 -2.11
N PRO A 129 -14.83 17.72 -1.64
CA PRO A 129 -14.02 18.72 -0.95
C PRO A 129 -13.26 18.01 0.16
N LEU A 130 -11.95 18.26 0.25
CA LEU A 130 -11.14 17.79 1.38
C LEU A 130 -11.93 18.12 2.65
N PRO A 131 -12.36 17.13 3.45
CA PRO A 131 -12.95 17.45 4.74
C PRO A 131 -11.94 18.32 5.47
N GLU A 132 -12.40 19.43 6.08
CA GLU A 132 -11.51 20.30 6.84
C GLU A 132 -10.66 19.40 7.74
N PRO A 133 -9.32 19.48 7.67
CA PRO A 133 -8.48 18.58 8.42
C PRO A 133 -8.87 18.75 9.88
N SER A 134 -9.49 17.71 10.44
CA SER A 134 -9.96 17.71 11.82
C SER A 134 -8.85 18.31 12.67
N ARG A 135 -9.13 19.48 13.27
CA ARG A 135 -8.18 20.12 14.21
C ARG A 135 -8.08 19.35 15.51
N LYS A 136 -8.84 18.26 15.65
CA LYS A 136 -8.79 17.37 16.79
C LYS A 136 -7.46 16.65 16.78
N LYS A 137 -6.68 16.87 17.83
CA LYS A 137 -5.50 16.07 18.14
C LYS A 137 -5.93 14.63 18.40
N VAL A 138 -5.05 13.68 18.09
CA VAL A 138 -5.23 12.27 18.42
C VAL A 138 -4.28 11.88 19.54
N TYR A 139 -4.75 11.00 20.41
CA TYR A 139 -3.90 10.38 21.42
C TYR A 139 -3.00 9.33 20.75
N PHE A 140 -1.69 9.45 20.93
CA PHE A 140 -0.72 8.50 20.40
C PHE A 140 -0.42 7.44 21.45
N ASP A 141 -1.12 6.31 21.35
CA ASP A 141 -0.91 5.15 22.20
C ASP A 141 0.38 4.41 21.79
N LEU A 142 1.39 4.47 22.66
CA LEU A 142 2.70 3.87 22.44
C LEU A 142 2.66 2.34 22.45
N GLU A 143 1.82 1.73 23.28
CA GLU A 143 1.70 0.27 23.34
C GLU A 143 1.09 -0.25 22.04
N ARG A 144 0.02 0.42 21.58
CA ARG A 144 -0.61 0.13 20.29
C ARG A 144 0.34 0.37 19.12
N PHE A 145 1.14 1.44 19.17
CA PHE A 145 2.16 1.70 18.15
C PHE A 145 3.21 0.58 18.10
N ASN A 146 3.68 0.10 19.24
CA ASN A 146 4.63 -0.99 19.32
C ASN A 146 4.07 -2.31 18.80
N ALA A 147 2.79 -2.61 19.08
CA ALA A 147 2.11 -3.75 18.48
C ALA A 147 2.03 -3.62 16.94
N TYR A 148 1.63 -2.45 16.44
CA TYR A 148 1.62 -2.15 15.00
C TYR A 148 3.01 -2.34 14.36
N LEU A 149 4.07 -1.85 15.02
CA LEU A 149 5.43 -1.95 14.51
C LEU A 149 5.93 -3.40 14.46
N ARG A 150 5.61 -4.20 15.48
CA ARG A 150 5.95 -5.64 15.50
C ARG A 150 5.30 -6.40 14.35
N GLU A 151 4.00 -6.21 14.13
CA GLU A 151 3.28 -6.83 13.01
C GLU A 151 3.86 -6.41 11.65
N LEU A 152 4.13 -5.11 11.49
CA LEU A 152 4.75 -4.58 10.27
C LEU A 152 6.13 -5.21 10.01
N ASN A 153 6.97 -5.32 11.03
CA ASN A 153 8.31 -5.89 10.89
C ASN A 153 8.27 -7.40 10.68
N LEU A 154 7.36 -8.14 11.33
CA LEU A 154 7.16 -9.56 11.07
C LEU A 154 6.79 -9.81 9.60
N PHE A 155 5.86 -9.02 9.06
CA PHE A 155 5.50 -9.08 7.65
C PHE A 155 6.70 -8.78 6.74
N ARG A 156 7.41 -7.67 6.98
CA ARG A 156 8.57 -7.27 6.18
C ARG A 156 9.67 -8.33 6.19
N THR A 157 9.97 -8.91 7.35
CA THR A 157 10.96 -9.99 7.49
C THR A 157 10.52 -11.21 6.71
N LYS A 158 9.26 -11.65 6.85
CA LYS A 158 8.73 -12.80 6.12
C LYS A 158 8.84 -12.63 4.60
N ILE A 159 8.41 -11.48 4.07
CA ILE A 159 8.51 -11.24 2.63
C ILE A 159 9.99 -11.17 2.20
N LYS A 160 10.86 -10.48 2.94
CA LYS A 160 12.29 -10.42 2.63
C LYS A 160 12.95 -11.80 2.61
N SER A 161 12.61 -12.67 3.56
CA SER A 161 13.10 -14.05 3.60
C SER A 161 12.69 -14.81 2.34
N VAL A 162 11.41 -14.78 1.96
CA VAL A 162 10.93 -15.44 0.73
C VAL A 162 11.65 -14.88 -0.51
N LEU A 163 11.74 -13.55 -0.64
CA LEU A 163 12.41 -12.95 -1.80
C LEU A 163 13.91 -13.28 -1.84
N PHE A 164 14.57 -13.35 -0.69
CA PHE A 164 15.98 -13.72 -0.60
C PHE A 164 16.19 -15.19 -0.99
N GLU A 165 15.41 -16.11 -0.44
CA GLU A 165 15.49 -17.55 -0.73
C GLU A 165 15.20 -17.84 -2.21
N ALA A 166 14.23 -17.15 -2.80
CA ALA A 166 13.87 -17.28 -4.21
C ALA A 166 14.70 -16.40 -5.15
N ASN A 167 15.74 -15.71 -4.65
CA ASN A 167 16.60 -14.79 -5.42
C ASN A 167 15.81 -13.74 -6.24
N GLN A 168 14.70 -13.25 -5.69
CA GLN A 168 13.78 -12.34 -6.35
C GLN A 168 14.13 -10.87 -6.08
N PRO A 169 14.41 -10.07 -7.11
CA PRO A 169 14.59 -8.63 -6.93
C PRO A 169 13.26 -7.95 -6.65
N TYR A 170 13.31 -6.81 -5.97
CA TYR A 170 12.17 -5.90 -5.82
C TYR A 170 12.57 -4.45 -6.10
N PHE A 171 11.62 -3.66 -6.56
CA PHE A 171 11.79 -2.22 -6.78
C PHE A 171 11.30 -1.44 -5.56
N PRO A 172 12.19 -0.76 -4.81
CA PRO A 172 11.79 0.02 -3.64
C PRO A 172 11.11 1.34 -4.04
N ILE A 173 10.08 1.72 -3.31
CA ILE A 173 9.30 2.94 -3.52
C ILE A 173 9.09 3.60 -2.16
N HIS A 174 9.40 4.89 -2.05
CA HIS A 174 9.07 5.66 -0.86
C HIS A 174 7.78 6.45 -1.09
N TYR A 175 6.94 6.53 -0.05
CA TYR A 175 5.71 7.32 -0.06
C TYR A 175 5.89 8.76 -0.55
N ASN A 176 7.03 9.38 -0.25
CA ASN A 176 7.27 10.77 -0.61
C ASN A 176 7.38 10.99 -2.12
N ASP A 177 7.68 9.94 -2.88
CA ASP A 177 8.02 10.00 -4.29
C ASP A 177 6.90 9.45 -5.19
N ILE A 178 5.80 8.94 -4.61
CA ILE A 178 4.71 8.30 -5.39
C ILE A 178 4.00 9.26 -6.35
N ALA A 179 4.10 10.57 -6.09
CA ALA A 179 3.53 11.62 -6.93
C ALA A 179 4.48 12.08 -8.04
N ASP A 180 5.73 11.62 -8.03
CA ASP A 180 6.72 11.95 -9.06
C ASP A 180 6.53 11.05 -10.30
N PRO A 181 6.23 11.62 -11.48
CA PRO A 181 6.14 10.86 -12.72
C PRO A 181 7.42 10.07 -13.05
N LEU A 182 8.60 10.53 -12.62
CA LEU A 182 9.86 9.80 -12.79
C LEU A 182 9.83 8.44 -12.09
N VAL A 183 9.22 8.34 -10.90
CA VAL A 183 9.05 7.07 -10.19
C VAL A 183 8.08 6.16 -10.94
N GLY A 184 6.96 6.68 -11.42
CA GLY A 184 6.03 5.92 -12.26
C GLY A 184 6.71 5.38 -13.52
N ASN A 185 7.46 6.22 -14.22
CA ASN A 185 8.19 5.87 -15.43
C ASN A 185 9.26 4.79 -15.14
N ALA A 186 9.97 4.90 -14.00
CA ALA A 186 10.94 3.89 -13.57
C ALA A 186 10.28 2.55 -13.23
N ILE A 187 9.10 2.56 -12.61
CA ILE A 187 8.30 1.35 -12.38
C ILE A 187 7.93 0.71 -13.70
N ILE A 188 7.42 1.47 -14.67
CA ILE A 188 7.08 0.93 -16.00
C ILE A 188 8.30 0.32 -16.68
N ALA A 189 9.46 0.99 -16.62
CA ALA A 189 10.71 0.44 -17.16
C ALA A 189 11.11 -0.88 -16.46
N TYR A 190 10.97 -0.95 -15.13
CA TYR A 190 11.21 -2.18 -14.36
C TYR A 190 10.24 -3.32 -14.72
N LEU A 191 9.00 -2.99 -15.11
CA LEU A 191 8.03 -3.93 -15.64
C LEU A 191 8.28 -4.33 -17.12
N GLY A 192 9.31 -3.77 -17.77
CA GLY A 192 9.64 -4.03 -19.17
C GLY A 192 8.90 -3.14 -20.18
N GLY A 193 8.25 -2.07 -19.72
CA GLY A 193 7.63 -1.05 -20.55
C GLY A 193 8.58 0.07 -20.98
N SER A 194 8.10 0.91 -21.89
CA SER A 194 8.80 2.11 -22.37
C SER A 194 7.92 3.36 -22.36
N GLN A 195 6.66 3.23 -21.93
CA GLN A 195 5.73 4.34 -21.83
C GLN A 195 6.23 5.37 -20.81
N ARG A 196 5.95 6.65 -21.09
CA ARG A 196 6.30 7.75 -20.20
C ARG A 196 5.13 8.70 -20.02
N LEU A 197 5.00 9.20 -18.80
CA LEU A 197 4.13 10.33 -18.45
C LEU A 197 4.99 11.49 -17.96
N ASP A 198 4.66 12.70 -18.40
CA ASP A 198 5.29 13.94 -17.92
C ASP A 198 4.64 14.47 -16.64
N ARG A 199 3.39 14.09 -16.39
CA ARG A 199 2.60 14.41 -15.19
C ARG A 199 1.50 13.39 -14.98
N PHE A 200 1.04 13.24 -13.74
CA PHE A 200 -0.18 12.51 -13.44
C PHE A 200 -1.40 13.43 -13.47
N GLU A 201 -2.54 12.95 -13.96
CA GLU A 201 -3.78 13.73 -14.10
C GLU A 201 -4.42 14.13 -12.76
N ALA A 202 -4.07 13.45 -11.67
CA ALA A 202 -4.61 13.70 -10.35
C ALA A 202 -3.49 14.16 -9.41
N GLU A 203 -3.41 15.47 -9.16
CA GLU A 203 -2.83 15.95 -7.92
C GLU A 203 -3.72 15.45 -6.79
N ILE A 204 -3.38 14.29 -6.23
CA ILE A 204 -3.83 13.97 -4.87
C ILE A 204 -3.18 15.04 -4.03
N LEU A 205 -3.95 16.09 -3.69
CA LEU A 205 -3.52 17.21 -2.89
C LEU A 205 -2.77 16.64 -1.70
N LYS A 206 -1.45 16.80 -1.72
CA LYS A 206 -0.57 16.39 -0.63
C LYS A 206 -1.00 17.26 0.53
N GLN A 207 -1.82 16.72 1.43
CA GLN A 207 -2.29 17.48 2.57
C GLN A 207 -1.06 18.08 3.26
N PRO A 208 -1.05 19.39 3.56
CA PRO A 208 0.09 20.00 4.22
C PRO A 208 0.37 19.24 5.51
N VAL A 209 1.60 18.76 5.64
CA VAL A 209 2.00 17.96 6.80
C VAL A 209 2.02 18.90 8.01
N ARG A 210 0.94 18.87 8.80
CA ARG A 210 0.92 19.58 10.08
C ARG A 210 2.03 19.01 10.98
N PRO A 211 2.72 19.85 11.77
CA PRO A 211 3.70 19.37 12.76
C PRO A 211 3.07 18.36 13.72
N TYR A 212 3.86 17.38 14.18
CA TYR A 212 3.37 16.37 15.14
C TYR A 212 2.85 17.01 16.44
N ALA A 213 3.44 18.11 16.91
CA ALA A 213 2.98 18.85 18.08
C ALA A 213 1.53 19.38 17.97
N GLU A 214 1.07 19.63 16.74
CA GLU A 214 -0.29 20.09 16.44
C GLU A 214 -1.28 18.93 16.22
N ARG A 215 -0.77 17.72 16.03
CA ARG A 215 -1.57 16.52 15.69
C ARG A 215 -1.72 15.56 16.87
N ILE A 216 -0.72 15.52 17.76
CA ILE A 216 -0.64 14.56 18.86
C ILE A 216 -1.00 15.27 20.17
N GLU A 217 -1.95 14.70 20.91
CA GLU A 217 -2.41 15.23 22.20
C GLU A 217 -1.34 15.09 23.29
N ASN A 218 -0.80 13.88 23.46
CA ASN A 218 0.26 13.54 24.41
C ASN A 218 1.67 13.74 23.81
N TYR A 219 1.90 14.87 23.11
CA TYR A 219 3.14 15.10 22.36
C TYR A 219 4.42 14.96 23.19
N TRP A 220 4.41 15.39 24.45
CA TRP A 220 5.58 15.29 25.32
C TRP A 220 5.96 13.84 25.64
N GLU A 221 4.97 12.99 25.95
CA GLU A 221 5.16 11.55 26.16
C GLU A 221 5.69 10.87 24.89
N PHE A 222 5.07 11.18 23.75
CA PHE A 222 5.53 10.74 22.43
C PHE A 222 7.01 11.10 22.22
N THR A 223 7.41 12.36 22.42
CA THR A 223 8.82 12.76 22.22
C THR A 223 9.78 12.12 23.21
N ALA A 224 9.37 11.94 24.47
CA ALA A 224 10.19 11.29 25.49
C ALA A 224 10.48 9.84 25.11
N TYR A 225 9.47 9.12 24.62
CA TYR A 225 9.62 7.75 24.12
C TYR A 225 10.64 7.66 22.99
N PHE A 226 10.48 8.44 21.92
CA PHE A 226 11.39 8.37 20.75
C PHE A 226 12.81 8.90 21.03
N ARG A 227 13.02 9.65 22.12
CA ARG A 227 14.37 10.01 22.60
C ARG A 227 15.04 8.89 23.41
N ALA A 228 14.24 8.02 24.04
CA ALA A 228 14.71 6.97 24.93
C ALA A 228 14.90 5.62 24.24
N ILE A 229 14.33 5.40 23.05
CA ILE A 229 14.53 4.17 22.27
C ILE A 229 15.97 4.06 21.76
N SER A 230 16.46 2.83 21.65
CA SER A 230 17.83 2.56 21.20
C SER A 230 18.02 2.85 19.71
N THR A 231 19.28 2.96 19.27
CA THR A 231 19.60 3.06 17.84
C THR A 231 19.09 1.88 17.02
N GLU A 232 19.03 0.69 17.63
CA GLU A 232 18.50 -0.52 17.00
C GLU A 232 16.97 -0.43 16.81
N ASP A 233 16.27 0.10 17.81
CA ASP A 233 14.82 0.38 17.70
C ASP A 233 14.52 1.48 16.68
N LEU A 234 15.43 2.44 16.50
CA LEU A 234 15.31 3.45 15.44
C LEU A 234 15.40 2.82 14.04
N HIS A 235 16.27 1.82 13.83
CA HIS A 235 16.33 1.10 12.54
C HIS A 235 15.04 0.31 12.26
N ALA A 236 14.35 -0.17 13.29
CA ALA A 236 13.06 -0.82 13.15
C ALA A 236 11.96 0.12 12.61
N LEU A 237 12.16 1.44 12.72
CA LEU A 237 11.27 2.47 12.16
C LEU A 237 11.52 2.75 10.67
N GLY A 238 12.47 2.07 10.02
CA GLY A 238 12.82 2.29 8.61
C GLY A 238 13.41 3.66 8.37
#